data_AF-A0A7K1HFX7-F1
#
_entry.id   AF-A0A7K1HFX7-F1
#
_cell.length_a   1.000
_cell.length_b   1.000
_cell.length_c   1.000
_cell.angle_alpha   90.00
_cell.angle_beta   90.00
_cell.angle_gamma   90.00
#
_symmetry.space_group_name_H-M   'P 1'
#
loop_
_entity.id
_entity.type
_entity.pdbx_description
1 polymer ?
#
loop_
_entity_poly.entity_id
_entity_poly.type
_entity_poly.pdbx_seq_one_letter_code
_entity_poly.pdbx_strand_id
1 'polypeptide(L)'
;MYKTLLALLFSGISLLLHADDSYVIQAHIRDVKDGTVFFLKQFSTQRIINAMRLENGKLQMKGELSDTPQHLWLCTTIKEEFYYCDLLVDTGTIVIEGSIRDFPNGLHFEGARTQMQYAAYLNETQIVRQKLDSLNQISTKLHTLSTGSDKYNKHVVEGGYKLKEEIEIEQVTQLQDSIRATFIQTHMDQYAGQFLLTRIMKDLPPDSLKALYRRIPVEMKKTKFTRLISNQINPYADSYIREADDLLRLTSRKEREMNHYAEEAYKLYAKAVQLDSTRTDGYMALASMSDRLLPVKGIEAYDISIHYLRKFMESDIRKDEYEAAVNRMENLEFRKWLKLNEEPEMVAVGGGTFEMGSTYKEDNNAPHKVKVDSFRISRYEITNYQFALFLESQDPEKIKNSPPMYYPCNWGILNGKPVPGYEAHPAIYVTWYGAQAYCKWAGGRLPSEEEWEFAARGGVYGNRNHLYSVGMELDSLGWYSGNSGGKPHRVGTLKPNELGLYDMSGNVWEWCSNTQIKDGKEYVAVRGGTWFNERAICRPTCRYYIFPNSKHFNNGFRLVKGL
;
A
#
# COMPACT_ATOMS: atom_id res chain seq x y z
N MET A 1 -15.32 11.71 25.30
CA MET A 1 -15.06 12.52 24.08
C MET A 1 -14.07 11.87 23.13
N TYR A 2 -12.82 11.57 23.53
CA TYR A 2 -11.79 11.05 22.62
C TYR A 2 -12.02 9.65 22.04
N LYS A 3 -12.59 8.69 22.79
CA LYS A 3 -12.76 7.30 22.31
C LYS A 3 -13.93 7.12 21.33
N THR A 4 -14.97 7.94 21.44
CA THR A 4 -16.19 7.85 20.62
C THR A 4 -16.01 8.48 19.23
N LEU A 5 -15.04 9.37 19.07
CA LEU A 5 -14.66 10.00 17.80
C LEU A 5 -13.88 9.02 16.88
N LEU A 6 -13.27 7.96 17.44
CA LEU A 6 -12.43 7.00 16.71
C LEU A 6 -13.19 5.83 16.07
N ALA A 7 -14.30 5.39 16.66
CA ALA A 7 -14.97 4.15 16.24
C ALA A 7 -15.83 4.33 14.96
N LEU A 8 -16.25 5.56 14.65
CA LEU A 8 -17.14 5.86 13.52
C LEU A 8 -16.40 6.21 12.21
N LEU A 9 -15.06 6.34 12.25
CA LEU A 9 -14.23 6.60 11.06
C LEU A 9 -14.15 5.41 10.08
N PHE A 10 -14.66 4.23 10.44
CA PHE A 10 -14.40 2.97 9.72
C PHE A 10 -15.57 2.35 8.95
N SER A 11 -16.75 2.98 8.86
CA SER A 11 -17.92 2.37 8.20
C SER A 11 -18.33 2.94 6.84
N GLY A 12 -17.61 3.92 6.30
CA GLY A 12 -17.93 4.46 4.99
C GLY A 12 -16.66 4.91 4.31
N ILE A 13 -16.28 4.25 3.23
CA ILE A 13 -15.61 4.76 2.02
C ILE A 13 -15.26 3.52 1.19
N SER A 14 -16.29 2.95 0.56
CA SER A 14 -16.15 2.28 -0.72
C SER A 14 -17.17 2.90 -1.64
N LEU A 15 -16.81 3.04 -2.91
CA LEU A 15 -17.57 3.58 -4.05
C LEU A 15 -17.23 5.04 -4.37
N LEU A 16 -16.31 5.19 -5.32
CA LEU A 16 -16.43 6.19 -6.38
C LEU A 16 -16.02 5.52 -7.69
N LEU A 17 -16.94 4.70 -8.20
CA LEU A 17 -16.98 4.27 -9.60
C LEU A 17 -17.84 5.30 -10.34
N HIS A 18 -17.20 6.07 -11.23
CA HIS A 18 -17.76 6.88 -12.33
C HIS A 18 -19.04 7.66 -12.00
N ALA A 19 -18.86 8.91 -11.57
CA ALA A 19 -19.95 9.87 -11.40
C ALA A 19 -19.86 10.94 -12.52
N ASP A 20 -21.02 11.37 -13.01
CA ASP A 20 -21.17 12.45 -13.99
C ASP A 20 -20.64 13.76 -13.38
N ASP A 21 -19.47 14.23 -13.82
CA ASP A 21 -18.76 15.42 -13.27
C ASP A 21 -19.42 16.76 -13.67
N SER A 22 -20.66 16.72 -14.18
CA SER A 22 -21.43 17.89 -14.55
C SER A 22 -22.13 18.53 -13.35
N TYR A 23 -22.12 19.87 -13.30
CA TYR A 23 -22.82 20.65 -12.28
C TYR A 23 -23.89 21.54 -12.90
N VAL A 24 -24.96 21.78 -12.13
CA VAL A 24 -25.98 22.79 -12.43
C VAL A 24 -26.21 23.63 -11.19
N ILE A 25 -26.06 24.95 -11.30
CA ILE A 25 -26.40 25.90 -10.24
C ILE A 25 -27.53 26.79 -10.74
N GLN A 26 -28.64 26.81 -10.02
CA GLN A 26 -29.77 27.70 -10.26
C GLN A 26 -29.89 28.64 -9.07
N ALA A 27 -29.87 29.95 -9.29
CA ALA A 27 -30.00 30.91 -8.20
C ALA A 27 -31.10 31.92 -8.49
N HIS A 28 -31.93 32.16 -7.47
CA HIS A 28 -32.92 33.23 -7.43
C HIS A 28 -32.52 34.22 -6.33
N ILE A 29 -31.91 35.34 -6.74
CA ILE A 29 -31.37 36.36 -5.85
C ILE A 29 -32.17 37.66 -6.00
N ARG A 30 -32.89 38.04 -4.93
CA ARG A 30 -33.69 39.26 -4.83
C ARG A 30 -32.83 40.46 -4.43
N ASP A 31 -33.38 41.66 -4.63
CA ASP A 31 -32.77 42.95 -4.29
C ASP A 31 -31.46 43.28 -5.02
N VAL A 32 -31.26 42.68 -6.20
CA VAL A 32 -30.13 42.95 -7.10
C VAL A 32 -30.65 43.48 -8.43
N LYS A 33 -29.95 44.46 -8.99
CA LYS A 33 -30.29 45.02 -10.31
C LYS A 33 -30.05 43.98 -11.40
N ASP A 34 -31.02 43.79 -12.29
CA ASP A 34 -30.84 42.97 -13.49
C ASP A 34 -29.63 43.42 -14.32
N GLY A 35 -28.96 42.44 -14.94
CA GLY A 35 -27.70 42.61 -15.65
C GLY A 35 -26.45 42.55 -14.76
N THR A 36 -26.59 42.49 -13.43
CA THR A 36 -25.47 42.24 -12.50
C THR A 36 -24.84 40.88 -12.80
N VAL A 37 -23.51 40.84 -12.91
CA VAL A 37 -22.77 39.62 -13.23
C VAL A 37 -22.38 38.90 -11.94
N PHE A 38 -22.73 37.63 -11.85
CA PHE A 38 -22.21 36.72 -10.84
C PHE A 38 -21.14 35.83 -11.45
N PHE A 39 -20.11 35.55 -10.66
CA PHE A 39 -18.99 34.70 -11.02
C PHE A 39 -18.97 33.47 -10.12
N LEU A 40 -18.65 32.33 -10.72
CA LEU A 40 -18.30 31.11 -10.02
C LEU A 40 -16.77 31.00 -10.00
N LYS A 41 -16.17 31.07 -8.82
CA LYS A 41 -14.71 31.04 -8.62
C LYS A 41 -14.28 29.81 -7.84
N GLN A 42 -13.15 29.21 -8.20
CA GLN A 42 -12.49 28.19 -7.38
C GLN A 42 -11.82 28.83 -6.17
N PHE A 43 -12.07 28.31 -4.98
CA PHE A 43 -11.50 28.87 -3.75
C PHE A 43 -9.97 28.76 -3.68
N SER A 44 -9.41 27.61 -4.09
CA SER A 44 -7.97 27.33 -3.98
C SER A 44 -7.12 28.15 -4.95
N THR A 45 -7.58 28.32 -6.19
CA THR A 45 -6.83 28.98 -7.27
C THR A 45 -7.31 30.41 -7.55
N GLN A 46 -8.45 30.82 -6.97
CA GLN A 46 -9.16 32.07 -7.27
C GLN A 46 -9.57 32.21 -8.75
N ARG A 47 -9.48 31.12 -9.53
CA ARG A 47 -9.81 31.10 -10.96
C ARG A 47 -11.32 31.18 -11.15
N ILE A 48 -11.76 32.05 -12.06
CA ILE A 48 -13.15 32.09 -12.53
C ILE A 48 -13.39 30.89 -13.45
N ILE A 49 -14.38 30.07 -13.12
CA ILE A 49 -14.78 28.90 -13.90
C ILE A 49 -16.11 29.09 -14.62
N ASN A 50 -16.95 30.03 -14.18
CA ASN A 50 -18.20 30.41 -14.86
C ASN A 50 -18.58 31.86 -14.53
N ALA A 51 -19.39 32.50 -15.39
CA ALA A 51 -19.97 33.81 -15.15
C ALA A 51 -21.35 33.90 -15.82
N MET A 52 -22.31 34.49 -15.12
CA MET A 52 -23.69 34.62 -15.62
C MET A 52 -24.29 35.96 -15.19
N ARG A 53 -25.10 36.56 -16.07
CA ARG A 53 -25.87 37.76 -15.75
C ARG A 53 -27.18 37.36 -15.06
N LEU A 54 -27.58 38.17 -14.09
CA LEU A 54 -28.88 38.04 -13.43
C LEU A 54 -29.97 38.61 -14.34
N GLU A 55 -31.02 37.84 -14.58
CA GLU A 55 -32.20 38.23 -15.36
C GLU A 55 -33.47 37.91 -14.58
N ASN A 56 -34.32 38.92 -14.35
CA ASN A 56 -35.51 38.81 -13.50
C ASN A 56 -35.20 38.18 -12.14
N GLY A 57 -34.08 38.56 -11.53
CA GLY A 57 -33.62 37.99 -10.26
C GLY A 57 -33.13 36.53 -10.33
N LYS A 58 -32.98 35.94 -11.51
CA LYS A 58 -32.57 34.54 -11.69
C LYS A 58 -31.29 34.41 -12.50
N LEU A 59 -30.52 33.37 -12.23
CA LEU A 59 -29.41 32.93 -13.07
C LEU A 59 -29.28 31.41 -13.05
N GLN A 60 -28.68 30.85 -14.10
CA GLN A 60 -28.35 29.44 -14.17
C GLN A 60 -26.94 29.25 -14.74
N MET A 61 -26.10 28.50 -14.04
CA MET A 61 -24.75 28.13 -14.46
C MET A 61 -24.67 26.62 -14.64
N LYS A 62 -24.02 26.17 -15.71
CA LYS A 62 -23.76 24.74 -15.98
C LYS A 62 -22.32 24.56 -16.48
N GLY A 63 -21.73 23.41 -16.20
CA GLY A 63 -20.42 23.04 -16.71
C GLY A 63 -19.95 21.72 -16.15
N GLU A 64 -18.66 21.41 -16.35
CA GLU A 64 -18.00 20.21 -15.84
C GLU A 64 -16.91 20.61 -14.84
N LEU A 65 -16.72 19.79 -13.81
CA LEU A 65 -15.64 19.93 -12.84
C LEU A 65 -14.50 18.98 -13.18
N SER A 66 -13.26 19.43 -13.00
CA SER A 66 -12.05 18.61 -13.22
C SER A 66 -11.76 17.60 -12.12
N ASP A 67 -12.45 17.73 -10.99
CA ASP A 67 -12.38 16.90 -9.79
C ASP A 67 -13.71 17.10 -9.06
N THR A 68 -14.33 16.08 -8.47
CA THR A 68 -15.52 16.22 -7.62
C THR A 68 -15.30 15.60 -6.24
N PRO A 69 -15.83 16.19 -5.14
CA PRO A 69 -16.45 17.51 -5.03
C PRO A 69 -15.45 18.68 -5.04
N GLN A 70 -15.90 19.90 -5.39
CA GLN A 70 -15.10 21.14 -5.30
C GLN A 70 -15.74 22.20 -4.40
N HIS A 71 -14.87 23.00 -3.75
CA HIS A 71 -15.26 24.22 -3.08
C HIS A 71 -15.18 25.42 -4.03
N LEU A 72 -16.34 26.02 -4.29
CA LEU A 72 -16.54 27.14 -5.19
C LEU A 72 -17.17 28.33 -4.45
N TRP A 73 -16.97 29.52 -5.00
CA TRP A 73 -17.62 30.76 -4.59
C TRP A 73 -18.55 31.25 -5.67
N LEU A 74 -19.83 31.40 -5.34
CA LEU A 74 -20.73 32.25 -6.12
C LEU A 74 -20.60 33.68 -5.57
N CYS A 75 -20.10 34.59 -6.39
CA CYS A 75 -19.76 35.93 -5.94
C CYS A 75 -20.10 37.03 -6.94
N THR A 76 -20.29 38.25 -6.43
CA THR A 76 -20.49 39.46 -7.23
C THR A 76 -19.94 40.69 -6.49
N THR A 77 -19.87 41.82 -7.17
CA THR A 77 -19.46 43.10 -6.58
C THR A 77 -20.48 44.16 -6.94
N ILE A 78 -21.06 44.81 -5.93
CA ILE A 78 -22.09 45.84 -6.10
C ILE A 78 -21.66 47.05 -5.30
N LYS A 79 -21.52 48.21 -5.96
CA LYS A 79 -21.15 49.49 -5.30
C LYS A 79 -19.94 49.34 -4.35
N GLU A 80 -18.88 48.71 -4.84
CA GLU A 80 -17.61 48.47 -4.10
C GLU A 80 -17.69 47.43 -2.97
N GLU A 81 -18.86 46.85 -2.71
CA GLU A 81 -19.01 45.76 -1.75
C GLU A 81 -18.96 44.39 -2.44
N PHE A 82 -18.19 43.47 -1.86
CA PHE A 82 -18.02 42.11 -2.37
C PHE A 82 -18.96 41.15 -1.64
N TYR A 83 -19.83 40.48 -2.40
CA TYR A 83 -20.78 39.50 -1.91
C TYR A 83 -20.36 38.11 -2.39
N TYR A 84 -20.35 37.13 -1.48
CA TYR A 84 -19.99 35.75 -1.83
C TYR A 84 -20.75 34.74 -0.98
N CYS A 85 -20.95 33.52 -1.48
CA CYS A 85 -21.35 32.38 -0.68
C CYS A 85 -20.54 31.13 -1.05
N ASP A 86 -20.36 30.26 -0.07
CA ASP A 86 -19.64 29.00 -0.24
C ASP A 86 -20.55 27.94 -0.85
N LEU A 87 -20.10 27.34 -1.95
CA LEU A 87 -20.74 26.21 -2.62
C LEU A 87 -19.81 25.00 -2.58
N LEU A 88 -20.26 23.90 -2.00
CA LEU A 88 -19.61 22.59 -2.06
C LEU A 88 -20.32 21.76 -3.14
N VAL A 89 -19.73 21.76 -4.32
CA VAL A 89 -20.35 21.22 -5.54
C VAL A 89 -19.82 19.83 -5.83
N ASP A 90 -20.71 18.85 -5.74
CA ASP A 90 -20.55 17.47 -6.19
C ASP A 90 -21.41 17.23 -7.45
N THR A 91 -21.94 16.02 -7.63
CA THR A 91 -22.87 15.71 -8.73
C THR A 91 -24.28 16.19 -8.41
N GLY A 92 -24.93 16.88 -9.36
CA GLY A 92 -26.34 17.24 -9.28
C GLY A 92 -26.62 18.73 -9.43
N THR A 93 -27.85 19.12 -9.10
CA THR A 93 -28.31 20.51 -9.18
C THR A 93 -28.31 21.15 -7.80
N ILE A 94 -27.73 22.35 -7.68
CA ILE A 94 -27.86 23.21 -6.49
C ILE A 94 -28.84 24.32 -6.83
N VAL A 95 -29.89 24.45 -6.05
CA VAL A 95 -30.83 25.58 -6.11
C VAL A 95 -30.53 26.51 -4.93
N ILE A 96 -30.45 27.81 -5.20
CA ILE A 96 -30.13 28.86 -4.23
C ILE A 96 -31.25 29.90 -4.25
N GLU A 97 -31.82 30.21 -3.09
CA GLU A 97 -32.85 31.24 -2.96
C GLU A 97 -32.50 32.23 -1.84
N GLY A 98 -32.67 33.53 -2.10
CA GLY A 98 -32.48 34.56 -1.08
C GLY A 98 -32.43 35.98 -1.63
N SER A 99 -32.04 36.92 -0.79
CA SER A 99 -31.71 38.31 -1.11
C SER A 99 -30.20 38.53 -1.10
N ILE A 100 -29.72 39.59 -1.74
CA ILE A 100 -28.32 40.01 -1.62
C ILE A 100 -27.87 40.23 -0.16
N ARG A 101 -28.81 40.61 0.72
CA ARG A 101 -28.56 40.83 2.15
C ARG A 101 -28.32 39.53 2.93
N ASP A 102 -28.74 38.42 2.36
CA ASP A 102 -28.59 37.10 2.97
C ASP A 102 -27.20 36.52 2.74
N PHE A 103 -26.38 37.11 1.86
CA PHE A 103 -24.99 36.70 1.69
C PHE A 103 -24.17 37.11 2.93
N PRO A 104 -23.25 36.25 3.42
CA PRO A 104 -22.90 34.92 2.90
C PRO A 104 -23.70 33.74 3.49
N ASN A 105 -24.47 33.92 4.57
CA ASN A 105 -24.91 32.81 5.45
C ASN A 105 -26.44 32.63 5.63
N GLY A 106 -27.28 33.47 5.04
CA GLY A 106 -28.75 33.46 5.17
C GLY A 106 -29.49 32.92 3.94
N LEU A 107 -28.76 32.37 2.96
CA LEU A 107 -29.33 31.82 1.73
C LEU A 107 -29.96 30.45 2.00
N HIS A 108 -31.08 30.19 1.35
CA HIS A 108 -31.71 28.86 1.31
C HIS A 108 -31.10 28.05 0.18
N PHE A 109 -30.80 26.78 0.45
CA PHE A 109 -30.19 25.87 -0.51
C PHE A 109 -31.05 24.61 -0.64
N GLU A 110 -31.20 24.10 -1.86
CA GLU A 110 -31.81 22.78 -2.15
C GLU A 110 -31.00 21.98 -3.18
N GLY A 111 -31.20 20.66 -3.21
CA GLY A 111 -30.65 19.77 -4.23
C GLY A 111 -29.41 18.99 -3.79
N ALA A 112 -28.24 19.34 -4.33
CA ALA A 112 -27.03 18.51 -4.24
C ALA A 112 -26.63 18.16 -2.79
N ARG A 113 -26.39 16.87 -2.54
CA ARG A 113 -26.28 16.29 -1.18
C ARG A 113 -25.16 16.94 -0.37
N THR A 114 -23.98 17.14 -0.95
CA THR A 114 -22.84 17.72 -0.23
C THR A 114 -23.13 19.16 0.21
N GLN A 115 -23.77 19.98 -0.63
CA GLN A 115 -24.17 21.33 -0.26
C GLN A 115 -25.25 21.33 0.84
N MET A 116 -26.20 20.38 0.80
CA MET A 116 -27.27 20.28 1.80
C MET A 116 -26.75 20.01 3.20
N GLN A 117 -25.76 19.14 3.30
CA GLN A 117 -25.13 18.82 4.57
C GLN A 117 -24.41 20.03 5.16
N TYR A 118 -23.69 20.79 4.33
CA TYR A 118 -23.03 22.01 4.77
C TYR A 118 -24.04 23.13 5.12
N ALA A 119 -25.11 23.28 4.34
CA ALA A 119 -26.19 24.23 4.61
C ALA A 119 -26.89 23.96 5.95
N ALA A 120 -27.10 22.68 6.31
CA ALA A 120 -27.65 22.31 7.61
C ALA A 120 -26.77 22.83 8.78
N TYR A 121 -25.45 22.71 8.67
CA TYR A 121 -24.51 23.30 9.63
C TYR A 121 -24.55 24.83 9.67
N LEU A 122 -24.66 25.48 8.50
CA LEU A 122 -24.79 26.94 8.45
C LEU A 122 -26.06 27.42 9.18
N ASN A 123 -27.18 26.72 8.98
CA ASN A 123 -28.44 27.01 9.65
C ASN A 123 -28.35 26.79 11.17
N GLU A 124 -27.78 25.66 11.61
CA GLU A 124 -27.60 25.35 13.03
C GLU A 124 -26.71 26.40 13.74
N THR A 125 -25.71 26.93 13.03
CA THR A 125 -24.81 27.96 13.58
C THR A 125 -25.27 29.40 13.35
N GLN A 126 -26.38 29.64 12.63
CA GLN A 126 -26.82 30.97 12.23
C GLN A 126 -27.15 31.86 13.44
N ILE A 127 -27.95 31.36 14.38
CA ILE A 127 -28.36 32.10 15.58
C ILE A 127 -27.14 32.42 16.45
N VAL A 128 -26.25 31.44 16.61
CA VAL A 128 -25.02 31.59 17.40
C VAL A 128 -24.11 32.65 16.79
N ARG A 129 -23.95 32.68 15.46
CA ARG A 129 -23.19 33.71 14.74
C ARG A 129 -23.79 35.09 14.89
N GLN A 130 -25.11 35.25 14.67
CA GLN A 130 -25.80 36.52 14.84
C GLN A 130 -25.63 37.08 16.25
N LYS A 131 -25.71 36.21 17.26
CA LYS A 131 -25.45 36.58 18.66
C LYS A 131 -24.00 37.04 18.86
N LEU A 132 -23.04 36.29 18.34
CA LEU A 132 -21.61 36.63 18.44
C LEU A 132 -21.28 37.96 17.73
N ASP A 133 -21.81 38.19 16.54
CA ASP A 133 -21.62 39.44 15.78
C ASP A 133 -22.21 40.64 16.55
N SER A 134 -23.40 40.48 17.12
CA SER A 134 -24.03 41.51 17.95
C SER A 134 -23.20 41.82 19.18
N LEU A 135 -22.71 40.79 19.89
CA LEU A 135 -21.85 40.95 21.07
C LEU A 135 -20.51 41.61 20.72
N ASN A 136 -19.89 41.22 19.61
CA ASN A 136 -18.64 41.83 19.13
C ASN A 136 -18.81 43.31 18.75
N GLN A 137 -19.93 43.67 18.12
CA GLN A 137 -20.25 45.08 17.82
C GLN A 137 -20.45 45.89 19.11
N ILE A 138 -21.13 45.33 20.11
CA ILE A 138 -21.32 45.97 21.41
C ILE A 138 -19.97 46.13 22.12
N SER A 139 -19.17 45.07 22.20
CA SER A 139 -17.83 45.08 22.79
C SER A 139 -16.93 46.12 22.12
N THR A 140 -16.91 46.17 20.78
CA THR A 140 -16.14 47.16 20.02
C THR A 140 -16.61 48.59 20.32
N LYS A 141 -17.92 48.84 20.41
CA LYS A 141 -18.47 50.15 20.79
C LYS A 141 -18.11 50.53 22.23
N LEU A 142 -18.11 49.58 23.16
CA LEU A 142 -17.72 49.81 24.56
C LEU A 142 -16.23 50.15 24.66
N HIS A 143 -15.38 49.43 23.91
CA HIS A 143 -13.94 49.70 23.83
C HIS A 143 -13.66 51.08 23.20
N THR A 144 -14.37 51.48 22.15
CA THR A 144 -14.19 52.82 21.55
C THR A 144 -14.69 53.95 22.46
N LEU A 145 -15.80 53.75 23.18
CA LEU A 145 -16.30 54.70 24.17
C LEU A 145 -15.37 54.87 25.40
N SER A 146 -14.54 53.86 25.70
CA SER A 146 -13.62 53.87 26.86
C SER A 146 -12.38 54.74 26.70
N THR A 147 -12.11 55.24 25.49
CA THR A 147 -10.98 56.16 25.22
C THR A 147 -11.28 57.62 25.62
N GLY A 148 -12.53 57.92 26.01
CA GLY A 148 -12.94 59.16 26.66
C GLY A 148 -13.30 58.92 28.13
N SER A 149 -12.76 59.74 29.03
CA SER A 149 -12.85 59.63 30.50
C SER A 149 -14.27 59.33 31.05
N ASP A 150 -14.31 58.43 32.05
CA ASP A 150 -15.35 58.25 33.09
C ASP A 150 -16.53 57.27 32.92
N LYS A 151 -16.46 56.24 32.06
CA LYS A 151 -17.55 55.22 32.01
C LYS A 151 -17.18 53.73 32.04
N TYR A 152 -15.95 53.35 32.37
CA TYR A 152 -15.55 51.93 32.35
C TYR A 152 -16.04 51.10 33.55
N ASN A 153 -16.22 51.71 34.73
CA ASN A 153 -16.41 50.98 35.99
C ASN A 153 -17.81 50.35 36.22
N LYS A 154 -18.80 50.52 35.33
CA LYS A 154 -20.15 49.94 35.52
C LYS A 154 -20.38 48.56 34.87
N HIS A 155 -19.48 48.10 34.01
CA HIS A 155 -19.64 46.87 33.22
C HIS A 155 -18.58 45.80 33.50
N VAL A 156 -17.63 46.10 34.39
CA VAL A 156 -16.57 45.18 34.83
C VAL A 156 -17.12 44.31 35.97
N VAL A 157 -16.92 43.00 35.88
CA VAL A 157 -17.35 42.04 36.92
C VAL A 157 -16.42 42.16 38.13
N GLU A 158 -16.96 42.14 39.36
CA GLU A 158 -16.16 42.22 40.59
C GLU A 158 -15.02 41.19 40.58
N GLY A 159 -13.77 41.69 40.59
CA GLY A 159 -12.56 40.88 40.68
C GLY A 159 -11.84 40.53 39.37
N GLY A 160 -12.28 41.03 38.21
CA GLY A 160 -11.57 40.76 36.93
C GLY A 160 -11.52 41.96 35.99
N TYR A 161 -10.47 42.07 35.17
CA TYR A 161 -10.30 43.12 34.15
C TYR A 161 -11.15 42.93 32.88
N LYS A 162 -12.14 42.02 32.89
CA LYS A 162 -12.96 41.66 31.71
C LYS A 162 -14.38 42.22 31.79
N LEU A 163 -14.90 42.69 30.66
CA LEU A 163 -16.28 43.14 30.53
C LEU A 163 -17.25 41.94 30.57
N LYS A 164 -18.48 42.14 31.06
CA LYS A 164 -19.52 41.10 31.06
C LYS A 164 -19.77 40.54 29.65
N GLU A 165 -19.71 41.41 28.64
CA GLU A 165 -19.87 41.07 27.23
C GLU A 165 -18.73 40.18 26.71
N GLU A 166 -17.50 40.33 27.24
CA GLU A 166 -16.36 39.47 26.87
C GLU A 166 -16.52 38.05 27.41
N ILE A 167 -17.07 37.89 28.61
CA ILE A 167 -17.41 36.57 29.17
C ILE A 167 -18.52 35.91 28.35
N GLU A 168 -19.54 36.68 27.93
CA GLU A 168 -20.61 36.16 27.09
C GLU A 168 -20.12 35.78 25.68
N ILE A 169 -19.18 36.55 25.12
CA ILE A 169 -18.47 36.20 23.88
C ILE A 169 -17.77 34.84 24.04
N GLU A 170 -16.99 34.64 25.11
CA GLU A 170 -16.30 33.36 25.35
C GLU A 170 -17.28 32.18 25.43
N GLN A 171 -18.41 32.32 26.12
CA GLN A 171 -19.43 31.27 26.23
C GLN A 171 -20.09 30.94 24.88
N VAL A 172 -20.43 31.97 24.10
CA VAL A 172 -21.04 31.80 22.77
C VAL A 172 -20.06 31.20 21.78
N THR A 173 -18.77 31.57 21.85
CA THR A 173 -17.69 30.95 21.07
C THR A 173 -17.52 29.47 21.41
N GLN A 174 -17.52 29.09 22.70
CA GLN A 174 -17.45 27.68 23.11
C GLN A 174 -18.63 26.84 22.56
N LEU A 175 -19.84 27.40 22.57
CA LEU A 175 -21.01 26.74 21.97
C LEU A 175 -20.84 26.56 20.46
N GLN A 176 -20.35 27.59 19.76
CA GLN A 176 -20.07 27.53 18.33
C GLN A 176 -19.04 26.43 18.01
N ASP A 177 -17.98 26.34 18.80
CA ASP A 177 -16.93 25.33 18.62
C ASP A 177 -17.42 23.92 18.94
N SER A 178 -18.33 23.76 19.91
CA SER A 178 -18.99 22.48 20.20
C SER A 178 -19.86 22.00 19.03
N ILE A 179 -20.63 22.90 18.41
CA ILE A 179 -21.46 22.57 17.22
C ILE A 179 -20.56 22.16 16.05
N ARG A 180 -19.50 22.94 15.79
CA ARG A 180 -18.49 22.63 14.76
C ARG A 180 -17.86 21.26 14.97
N ALA A 181 -17.40 20.98 16.18
CA ALA A 181 -16.76 19.71 16.51
C ALA A 181 -17.72 18.52 16.30
N THR A 182 -18.99 18.67 16.71
CA THR A 182 -20.03 17.65 16.54
C THR A 182 -20.33 17.40 15.07
N PHE A 183 -20.45 18.47 14.27
CA PHE A 183 -20.69 18.36 12.83
C PHE A 183 -19.54 17.66 12.11
N ILE A 184 -18.31 18.08 12.37
CA ILE A 184 -17.10 17.44 11.81
C ILE A 184 -17.11 15.97 12.17
N GLN A 185 -17.30 15.63 13.45
CA GLN A 185 -17.29 14.25 13.94
C GLN A 185 -18.31 13.35 13.23
N THR A 186 -19.49 13.88 12.92
CA THR A 186 -20.59 13.12 12.32
C THR A 186 -20.55 13.05 10.79
N HIS A 187 -19.71 13.85 10.15
CA HIS A 187 -19.64 14.00 8.68
C HIS A 187 -18.20 13.90 8.13
N MET A 188 -17.25 13.29 8.86
CA MET A 188 -15.84 13.16 8.44
C MET A 188 -15.64 12.32 7.17
N ASP A 189 -16.53 11.35 6.95
CA ASP A 189 -16.59 10.51 5.74
C ASP A 189 -17.10 11.28 4.51
N GLN A 190 -17.58 12.50 4.71
CA GLN A 190 -18.20 13.35 3.70
C GLN A 190 -17.38 14.62 3.48
N TYR A 191 -17.48 15.17 2.27
CA TYR A 191 -16.72 16.36 1.89
C TYR A 191 -17.08 17.58 2.74
N ALA A 192 -18.34 17.71 3.21
CA ALA A 192 -18.76 18.81 4.06
C ALA A 192 -18.03 18.85 5.42
N GLY A 193 -17.86 17.70 6.08
CA GLY A 193 -17.11 17.62 7.34
C GLY A 193 -15.61 17.82 7.14
N GLN A 194 -15.04 17.25 6.08
CA GLN A 194 -13.65 17.48 5.68
C GLN A 194 -13.39 18.96 5.38
N PHE A 195 -14.28 19.60 4.62
CA PHE A 195 -14.21 21.02 4.30
C PHE A 195 -14.24 21.89 5.55
N LEU A 196 -15.20 21.66 6.46
CA LEU A 196 -15.28 22.44 7.70
C LEU A 196 -14.03 22.26 8.57
N LEU A 197 -13.48 21.05 8.63
CA LEU A 197 -12.23 20.78 9.32
C LEU A 197 -11.09 21.63 8.72
N THR A 198 -10.94 21.70 7.39
CA THR A 198 -9.89 22.54 6.77
C THR A 198 -9.98 24.03 7.14
N ARG A 199 -11.17 24.55 7.46
CA ARG A 199 -11.33 25.94 7.91
C ARG A 199 -10.84 26.15 9.33
N ILE A 200 -11.16 25.23 10.24
CA ILE A 200 -10.82 25.38 11.65
C ILE A 200 -9.40 24.89 11.98
N MET A 201 -8.80 24.08 11.10
CA MET A 201 -7.48 23.49 11.34
C MET A 201 -6.37 24.50 11.60
N LYS A 202 -6.47 25.72 11.05
CA LYS A 202 -5.49 26.79 11.29
C LYS A 202 -5.46 27.24 12.75
N ASP A 203 -6.58 27.06 13.45
CA ASP A 203 -6.76 27.48 14.83
C ASP A 203 -6.52 26.32 15.82
N LEU A 204 -6.28 25.11 15.31
CA LEU A 204 -5.98 23.94 16.15
C LEU A 204 -4.50 23.91 16.57
N PRO A 205 -4.21 23.54 17.84
CA PRO A 205 -2.83 23.32 18.27
C PRO A 205 -2.12 22.25 17.43
N PRO A 206 -0.81 22.38 17.16
CA PRO A 206 -0.04 21.40 16.38
C PRO A 206 -0.16 19.96 16.90
N ASP A 207 -0.25 19.77 18.21
CA ASP A 207 -0.38 18.42 18.81
C ASP A 207 -1.74 17.77 18.53
N SER A 208 -2.81 18.57 18.46
CA SER A 208 -4.14 18.10 18.07
C SER A 208 -4.16 17.69 16.60
N LEU A 209 -3.50 18.46 15.73
CA LEU A 209 -3.33 18.11 14.32
C LEU A 209 -2.49 16.83 14.15
N LYS A 210 -1.40 16.68 14.90
CA LYS A 210 -0.58 15.45 14.92
C LYS A 210 -1.41 14.24 15.37
N ALA A 211 -2.20 14.37 16.43
CA ALA A 211 -3.06 13.30 16.92
C ALA A 211 -4.13 12.90 15.90
N LEU A 212 -4.71 13.87 15.18
CA LEU A 212 -5.63 13.62 14.07
C LEU A 212 -4.91 12.90 12.92
N TYR A 213 -3.75 13.40 12.50
CA TYR A 213 -2.96 12.86 11.40
C TYR A 213 -2.48 11.42 11.64
N ARG A 214 -2.13 11.07 12.88
CA ARG A 214 -1.74 9.70 13.25
C ARG A 214 -2.86 8.68 13.05
N ARG A 215 -4.12 9.09 13.21
CA ARG A 215 -5.30 8.21 13.08
C ARG A 215 -5.73 7.99 11.63
N ILE A 216 -5.20 8.79 10.70
CA ILE A 216 -5.49 8.61 9.28
C ILE A 216 -4.72 7.38 8.79
N PRO A 217 -5.39 6.39 8.15
CA PRO A 217 -4.73 5.24 7.55
C PRO A 217 -3.59 5.66 6.62
N VAL A 218 -2.47 4.93 6.61
CA VAL A 218 -1.28 5.28 5.82
C VAL A 218 -1.62 5.48 4.33
N GLU A 219 -2.53 4.69 3.78
CA GLU A 219 -2.99 4.77 2.39
C GLU A 219 -3.65 6.12 2.08
N MET A 220 -4.39 6.65 3.05
CA MET A 220 -5.09 7.93 2.93
C MET A 220 -4.16 9.13 3.15
N LYS A 221 -2.94 8.93 3.66
CA LYS A 221 -1.99 10.04 3.91
C LYS A 221 -1.51 10.73 2.63
N LYS A 222 -1.67 10.08 1.48
CA LYS A 222 -1.34 10.63 0.16
C LYS A 222 -2.45 11.49 -0.46
N THR A 223 -3.64 11.53 0.14
CA THR A 223 -4.79 12.29 -0.40
C THR A 223 -4.58 13.80 -0.28
N LYS A 224 -5.26 14.58 -1.14
CA LYS A 224 -5.26 16.05 -1.08
C LYS A 224 -5.68 16.56 0.31
N PHE A 225 -6.66 15.92 0.93
CA PHE A 225 -7.15 16.27 2.26
C PHE A 225 -6.10 16.06 3.36
N THR A 226 -5.51 14.88 3.45
CA THR A 226 -4.51 14.59 4.49
C THR A 226 -3.24 15.42 4.31
N ARG A 227 -2.91 15.82 3.07
CA ARG A 227 -1.82 16.76 2.78
C ARG A 227 -2.06 18.15 3.34
N LEU A 228 -3.31 18.64 3.37
CA LEU A 228 -3.63 19.90 4.03
C LEU A 228 -3.31 19.84 5.54
N ILE A 229 -3.63 18.71 6.18
CA ILE A 229 -3.32 18.47 7.60
C ILE A 229 -1.81 18.39 7.82
N SER A 230 -1.13 17.59 7.00
CA SER A 230 0.32 17.43 6.99
C SER A 230 1.07 18.77 6.90
N ASN A 231 0.66 19.62 5.95
CA ASN A 231 1.29 20.91 5.71
C ASN A 231 1.09 21.89 6.89
N GLN A 232 -0.02 21.79 7.63
CA GLN A 232 -0.23 22.57 8.85
C GLN A 232 0.62 22.07 10.03
N ILE A 233 0.96 20.78 10.08
CA ILE A 233 1.80 20.20 11.15
C ILE A 233 3.26 20.61 10.98
N ASN A 234 3.83 20.34 9.80
CA ASN A 234 5.21 20.70 9.49
C ASN A 234 5.36 20.90 7.97
N PRO A 235 5.29 22.15 7.47
CA PRO A 235 5.30 22.43 6.04
C PRO A 235 6.64 22.07 5.38
N TYR A 236 7.75 22.12 6.13
CA TYR A 236 9.08 21.75 5.61
C TYR A 236 9.20 20.24 5.41
N ALA A 237 8.79 19.45 6.40
CA ALA A 237 8.78 17.99 6.27
C ALA A 237 7.85 17.53 5.14
N ASP A 238 6.66 18.13 5.03
CA ASP A 238 5.73 17.85 3.94
C ASP A 238 6.30 18.22 2.56
N SER A 239 6.99 19.36 2.44
CA SER A 239 7.63 19.77 1.20
C SER A 239 8.68 18.77 0.72
N TYR A 240 9.51 18.24 1.63
CA TYR A 240 10.51 17.22 1.29
C TYR A 240 9.87 15.90 0.84
N ILE A 241 8.78 15.47 1.49
CA ILE A 241 8.02 14.27 1.07
C ILE A 241 7.44 14.47 -0.34
N ARG A 242 6.91 15.66 -0.63
CA ARG A 242 6.36 15.98 -1.96
C ARG A 242 7.43 15.95 -3.04
N GLU A 243 8.57 16.59 -2.79
CA GLU A 243 9.69 16.61 -3.74
C GLU A 243 10.21 15.19 -3.99
N ALA A 244 10.31 14.36 -2.95
CA ALA A 244 10.67 12.95 -3.08
C ALA A 244 9.64 12.17 -3.92
N ASP A 245 8.35 12.30 -3.62
CA ASP A 245 7.26 11.66 -4.37
C ASP A 245 7.31 12.04 -5.86
N ASP A 246 7.57 13.33 -6.16
CA ASP A 246 7.64 13.83 -7.52
C ASP A 246 8.86 13.29 -8.27
N LEU A 247 10.03 13.18 -7.62
CA LEU A 247 11.19 12.50 -8.20
C LEU A 247 10.89 11.03 -8.52
N LEU A 248 10.20 10.31 -7.64
CA LEU A 248 9.89 8.88 -7.86
C LEU A 248 8.85 8.63 -8.96
N ARG A 249 8.11 9.67 -9.37
CA ARG A 249 7.18 9.65 -10.52
C ARG A 249 7.88 9.87 -11.85
N LEU A 250 9.09 10.46 -11.85
CA LEU A 250 9.86 10.63 -13.07
C LEU A 250 10.30 9.27 -13.61
N THR A 251 10.17 9.10 -14.92
CA THR A 251 10.61 7.89 -15.62
C THR A 251 11.67 8.24 -16.66
N SER A 252 12.77 7.50 -16.70
CA SER A 252 13.82 7.62 -17.71
C SER A 252 14.14 6.26 -18.32
N ARG A 253 14.56 6.26 -19.60
CA ARG A 253 15.14 5.07 -20.26
C ARG A 253 16.56 4.79 -19.78
N LYS A 254 17.23 5.76 -19.15
CA LYS A 254 18.59 5.59 -18.63
C LYS A 254 18.51 5.16 -17.17
N GLU A 255 19.04 3.98 -16.89
CA GLU A 255 19.11 3.43 -15.53
C GLU A 255 19.84 4.35 -14.56
N ARG A 256 20.94 4.99 -14.99
CA ARG A 256 21.70 5.95 -14.16
C ARG A 256 20.85 7.14 -13.69
N GLU A 257 19.93 7.64 -14.52
CA GLU A 257 19.03 8.74 -14.15
C GLU A 257 17.97 8.25 -13.16
N MET A 258 17.41 7.06 -13.39
CA MET A 258 16.47 6.42 -12.44
C MET A 258 17.10 6.19 -11.07
N ASN A 259 18.34 5.72 -11.04
CA ASN A 259 19.13 5.50 -9.84
C ASN A 259 19.40 6.82 -9.10
N HIS A 260 19.72 7.88 -9.83
CA HIS A 260 19.90 9.21 -9.25
C HIS A 260 18.61 9.74 -8.59
N TYR A 261 17.45 9.61 -9.27
CA TYR A 261 16.16 10.01 -8.69
C TYR A 261 15.84 9.23 -7.41
N ALA A 262 16.14 7.93 -7.38
CA ALA A 262 15.92 7.10 -6.19
C ALA A 262 16.79 7.54 -5.00
N GLU A 263 18.06 7.87 -5.24
CA GLU A 263 18.95 8.37 -4.18
C GLU A 263 18.55 9.74 -3.65
N GLU A 264 18.19 10.68 -4.53
CA GLU A 264 17.73 12.01 -4.11
C GLU A 264 16.40 11.92 -3.35
N ALA A 265 15.44 11.11 -3.83
CA ALA A 265 14.20 10.86 -3.10
C ALA A 265 14.45 10.26 -1.71
N TYR A 266 15.40 9.32 -1.59
CA TYR A 266 15.81 8.78 -0.29
C TYR A 266 16.33 9.87 0.66
N LYS A 267 17.21 10.75 0.18
CA LYS A 267 17.75 11.87 0.99
C LYS A 267 16.64 12.81 1.46
N LEU A 268 15.70 13.13 0.58
CA LEU A 268 14.57 14.01 0.89
C LEU A 268 13.63 13.37 1.93
N TYR A 269 13.26 12.10 1.78
CA TYR A 269 12.47 11.40 2.80
C TYR A 269 13.21 11.30 4.13
N ALA A 270 14.51 10.99 4.13
CA ALA A 270 15.31 10.93 5.35
C ALA A 270 15.32 12.30 6.07
N LYS A 271 15.46 13.40 5.31
CA LYS A 271 15.37 14.77 5.84
C LYS A 271 13.99 15.10 6.39
N ALA A 272 12.92 14.66 5.72
CA ALA A 272 11.56 14.85 6.22
C ALA A 272 11.33 14.16 7.57
N VAL A 273 11.80 12.91 7.71
CA VAL A 273 11.71 12.14 8.96
C VAL A 273 12.56 12.77 10.07
N GLN A 274 13.73 13.33 9.75
CA GLN A 274 14.54 14.08 10.72
C GLN A 274 13.83 15.33 11.24
N LEU A 275 13.08 16.02 10.38
CA LEU A 275 12.33 17.23 10.75
C LEU A 275 11.06 16.92 11.55
N ASP A 276 10.47 15.74 11.35
CA ASP A 276 9.32 15.26 12.12
C ASP A 276 9.35 13.73 12.28
N SER A 277 9.97 13.28 13.37
CA SER A 277 10.11 11.85 13.68
C SER A 277 8.80 11.18 14.10
N THR A 278 7.72 11.96 14.26
CA THR A 278 6.41 11.43 14.65
C THR A 278 5.56 11.01 13.46
N ARG A 279 6.09 11.16 12.23
CA ARG A 279 5.44 10.86 10.97
C ARG A 279 5.68 9.44 10.49
N THR A 280 4.61 8.65 10.55
CA THR A 280 4.66 7.24 10.13
C THR A 280 4.67 7.07 8.60
N ASP A 281 4.17 8.04 7.84
CA ASP A 281 4.22 8.03 6.37
C ASP A 281 5.64 8.17 5.82
N GLY A 282 6.49 8.99 6.47
CA GLY A 282 7.91 9.10 6.12
C GLY A 282 8.67 7.79 6.34
N TYR A 283 8.44 7.11 7.47
CA TYR A 283 9.00 5.79 7.72
C TYR A 283 8.54 4.76 6.69
N MET A 284 7.25 4.74 6.34
CA MET A 284 6.73 3.81 5.33
C MET A 284 7.23 4.11 3.91
N ALA A 285 7.45 5.38 3.58
CA ALA A 285 8.05 5.77 2.32
C ALA A 285 9.49 5.24 2.22
N LEU A 286 10.31 5.46 3.25
CA LEU A 286 11.68 4.93 3.33
C LEU A 286 11.73 3.41 3.35
N ALA A 287 10.85 2.76 4.10
CA ALA A 287 10.67 1.31 4.11
C ALA A 287 10.38 0.73 2.72
N SER A 288 9.80 1.52 1.82
CA SER A 288 9.44 1.12 0.47
C SER A 288 10.52 1.36 -0.58
N MET A 289 11.69 1.86 -0.18
CA MET A 289 12.75 2.24 -1.10
C MET A 289 13.69 1.11 -1.50
N SER A 290 13.64 -0.08 -0.86
CA SER A 290 14.60 -1.17 -1.08
C SER A 290 14.82 -1.48 -2.57
N ASP A 291 13.75 -1.68 -3.35
CA ASP A 291 13.86 -2.05 -4.77
C ASP A 291 14.50 -0.95 -5.62
N ARG A 292 14.25 0.31 -5.25
CA ARG A 292 14.77 1.48 -5.97
C ARG A 292 16.21 1.80 -5.58
N LEU A 293 16.59 1.48 -4.35
CA LEU A 293 17.95 1.69 -3.83
C LEU A 293 18.87 0.51 -4.12
N LEU A 294 18.34 -0.68 -4.38
CA LEU A 294 19.11 -1.89 -4.63
C LEU A 294 20.18 -1.72 -5.73
N PRO A 295 19.91 -1.08 -6.89
CA PRO A 295 20.93 -0.88 -7.93
C PRO A 295 22.10 0.02 -7.51
N VAL A 296 21.92 0.84 -6.46
CA VAL A 296 22.89 1.87 -6.07
C VAL A 296 23.58 1.55 -4.75
N LYS A 297 22.84 1.00 -3.79
CA LYS A 297 23.29 0.68 -2.43
C LYS A 297 23.51 -0.82 -2.21
N GLY A 298 23.15 -1.67 -3.17
CA GLY A 298 23.23 -3.11 -3.02
C GLY A 298 22.46 -3.60 -1.80
N ILE A 299 23.08 -4.49 -1.01
CA ILE A 299 22.45 -5.14 0.15
C ILE A 299 22.00 -4.13 1.22
N GLU A 300 22.70 -2.99 1.37
CA GLU A 300 22.34 -1.95 2.35
C GLU A 300 20.93 -1.38 2.11
N ALA A 301 20.41 -1.47 0.89
CA ALA A 301 19.04 -1.06 0.58
C ALA A 301 17.99 -1.81 1.42
N TYR A 302 18.22 -3.11 1.71
CA TYR A 302 17.35 -3.88 2.58
C TYR A 302 17.48 -3.43 4.04
N ASP A 303 18.69 -3.18 4.52
CA ASP A 303 18.95 -2.71 5.88
C ASP A 303 18.27 -1.38 6.17
N ILE A 304 18.32 -0.45 5.21
CA ILE A 304 17.59 0.82 5.26
C ILE A 304 16.09 0.57 5.42
N SER A 305 15.51 -0.26 4.56
CA SER A 305 14.07 -0.53 4.60
C SER A 305 13.62 -1.22 5.88
N ILE A 306 14.39 -2.21 6.36
CA ILE A 306 14.15 -2.92 7.62
C ILE A 306 14.25 -1.96 8.81
N HIS A 307 15.27 -1.10 8.83
CA HIS A 307 15.45 -0.10 9.89
C HIS A 307 14.21 0.81 10.01
N TYR A 308 13.73 1.35 8.90
CA TYR A 308 12.57 2.23 8.92
C TYR A 308 11.24 1.51 9.16
N LEU A 309 11.11 0.23 8.82
CA LEU A 309 9.97 -0.58 9.27
C LEU A 309 9.96 -0.76 10.79
N ARG A 310 11.13 -1.01 11.42
CA ARG A 310 11.21 -1.07 12.89
C ARG A 310 10.80 0.26 13.52
N LYS A 311 11.26 1.39 12.98
CA LYS A 311 10.83 2.73 13.44
C LYS A 311 9.33 2.97 13.26
N PHE A 312 8.75 2.50 12.16
CA PHE A 312 7.31 2.52 11.94
C PHE A 312 6.57 1.69 13.01
N MET A 313 7.06 0.49 13.30
CA MET A 313 6.48 -0.41 14.32
C MET A 313 6.65 0.08 15.76
N GLU A 314 7.70 0.84 16.05
CA GLU A 314 7.91 1.55 17.33
C GLU A 314 6.94 2.74 17.52
N SER A 315 6.29 3.18 16.45
CA SER A 315 5.33 4.28 16.49
C SER A 315 3.93 3.82 16.93
N ASP A 316 3.08 4.76 17.33
CA ASP A 316 1.67 4.50 17.64
C ASP A 316 0.89 4.19 16.34
N ILE A 317 0.79 2.90 15.99
CA ILE A 317 0.16 2.37 14.78
C ILE A 317 -0.92 1.34 15.11
N ARG A 318 -1.79 1.05 14.14
CA ARG A 318 -2.85 0.05 14.32
C ARG A 318 -2.27 -1.37 14.31
N LYS A 319 -3.01 -2.31 14.91
CA LYS A 319 -2.58 -3.72 15.01
C LYS A 319 -2.41 -4.39 13.64
N ASP A 320 -3.33 -4.15 12.72
CA ASP A 320 -3.29 -4.63 11.35
C ASP A 320 -2.08 -4.05 10.59
N GLU A 321 -1.77 -2.77 10.79
CA GLU A 321 -0.57 -2.14 10.23
C GLU A 321 0.73 -2.73 10.80
N TYR A 322 0.75 -3.03 12.11
CA TYR A 322 1.87 -3.71 12.75
C TYR A 322 2.08 -5.11 12.17
N GLU A 323 1.03 -5.92 12.05
CA GLU A 323 1.10 -7.27 11.46
C GLU A 323 1.55 -7.22 10.00
N ALA A 324 1.05 -6.25 9.21
CA ALA A 324 1.51 -6.03 7.84
C ALA A 324 3.00 -5.62 7.77
N ALA A 325 3.46 -4.78 8.70
CA ALA A 325 4.85 -4.36 8.79
C ALA A 325 5.78 -5.53 9.16
N VAL A 326 5.36 -6.41 10.07
CA VAL A 326 6.09 -7.66 10.42
C VAL A 326 6.26 -8.53 9.18
N ASN A 327 5.17 -8.85 8.47
CA ASN A 327 5.21 -9.67 7.26
C ASN A 327 6.12 -9.06 6.18
N ARG A 328 6.09 -7.73 6.06
CA ARG A 328 6.96 -7.00 5.13
C ARG A 328 8.42 -7.05 5.54
N MET A 329 8.72 -6.91 6.82
CA MET A 329 10.07 -7.00 7.36
C MET A 329 10.64 -8.40 7.13
N GLU A 330 9.89 -9.45 7.44
CA GLU A 330 10.28 -10.83 7.17
C GLU A 330 10.55 -11.08 5.69
N ASN A 331 9.72 -10.51 4.80
CA ASN A 331 9.98 -10.57 3.36
C ASN A 331 11.31 -9.88 2.98
N LEU A 332 11.59 -8.70 3.53
CA LEU A 332 12.82 -7.97 3.23
C LEU A 332 14.06 -8.70 3.75
N GLU A 333 14.00 -9.24 4.97
CA GLU A 333 15.06 -10.09 5.54
C GLU A 333 15.32 -11.31 4.65
N PHE A 334 14.25 -11.95 4.15
CA PHE A 334 14.39 -13.07 3.23
C PHE A 334 15.00 -12.66 1.89
N ARG A 335 14.58 -11.53 1.30
CA ARG A 335 15.17 -11.01 0.04
C ARG A 335 16.63 -10.61 0.23
N LYS A 336 16.98 -10.03 1.39
CA LYS A 336 18.35 -9.78 1.79
C LYS A 336 19.15 -11.07 1.85
N TRP A 337 18.61 -12.10 2.49
CA TRP A 337 19.21 -13.44 2.54
C TRP A 337 19.43 -14.01 1.13
N LEU A 338 18.46 -13.92 0.22
CA LEU A 338 18.65 -14.37 -1.18
C LEU A 338 19.80 -13.66 -1.87
N LYS A 339 19.92 -12.34 -1.68
CA LYS A 339 20.99 -11.54 -2.28
C LYS A 339 22.37 -11.89 -1.72
N LEU A 340 22.42 -12.34 -0.46
CA LEU A 340 23.64 -12.87 0.18
C LEU A 340 23.94 -14.32 -0.24
N ASN A 341 22.95 -15.05 -0.74
CA ASN A 341 23.04 -16.47 -1.13
C ASN A 341 22.75 -16.64 -2.63
N GLU A 342 23.46 -15.85 -3.45
CA GLU A 342 23.42 -15.99 -4.92
C GLU A 342 23.91 -17.38 -5.35
N GLU A 343 24.90 -17.91 -4.63
CA GLU A 343 25.25 -19.33 -4.68
C GLU A 343 24.30 -20.14 -3.78
N PRO A 344 23.69 -21.23 -4.28
CA PRO A 344 22.83 -22.07 -3.47
C PRO A 344 23.56 -22.64 -2.25
N GLU A 345 22.96 -22.49 -1.07
CA GLU A 345 23.46 -23.14 0.14
C GLU A 345 23.38 -24.66 -0.01
N MET A 346 24.48 -25.35 0.27
CA MET A 346 24.62 -26.79 0.05
C MET A 346 24.64 -27.55 1.38
N VAL A 347 23.87 -28.63 1.48
CA VAL A 347 23.83 -29.54 2.63
C VAL A 347 24.58 -30.83 2.28
N ALA A 348 25.49 -31.25 3.15
CA ALA A 348 26.19 -32.52 3.00
C ALA A 348 25.29 -33.70 3.38
N VAL A 349 25.25 -34.71 2.52
CA VAL A 349 24.49 -35.95 2.71
C VAL A 349 25.49 -37.10 2.76
N GLY A 350 25.62 -37.70 3.94
CA GLY A 350 26.46 -38.89 4.11
C GLY A 350 25.85 -40.09 3.38
N GLY A 351 26.62 -40.71 2.49
CA GLY A 351 26.18 -41.86 1.71
C GLY A 351 25.81 -43.07 2.56
N GLY A 352 25.06 -44.00 1.97
CA GLY A 352 24.58 -45.19 2.66
C GLY A 352 23.81 -46.14 1.75
N THR A 353 23.25 -47.20 2.34
CA THR A 353 22.34 -48.11 1.65
C THR A 353 20.96 -47.98 2.26
N PHE A 354 19.93 -47.86 1.42
CA PHE A 354 18.55 -47.75 1.85
C PHE A 354 17.60 -48.52 0.95
N GLU A 355 16.38 -48.73 1.42
CA GLU A 355 15.29 -49.28 0.64
C GLU A 355 14.54 -48.14 -0.05
N MET A 356 14.76 -48.03 -1.35
CA MET A 356 14.15 -47.03 -2.23
C MET A 356 12.81 -47.52 -2.74
N GLY A 357 11.84 -46.61 -2.87
CA GLY A 357 10.48 -46.91 -3.31
C GLY A 357 9.55 -47.29 -2.17
N SER A 358 8.35 -47.74 -2.52
CA SER A 358 7.29 -48.11 -1.60
C SER A 358 6.39 -49.20 -2.17
N THR A 359 5.56 -49.80 -1.32
CA THR A 359 4.51 -50.73 -1.74
C THR A 359 3.25 -50.03 -2.24
N TYR A 360 3.20 -48.69 -2.21
CA TYR A 360 2.05 -47.93 -2.67
C TYR A 360 2.05 -47.89 -4.20
N LYS A 361 0.94 -48.33 -4.79
CA LYS A 361 0.83 -48.46 -6.25
C LYS A 361 0.99 -47.12 -6.97
N GLU A 362 0.53 -46.03 -6.36
CA GLU A 362 0.56 -44.69 -6.96
C GLU A 362 1.98 -44.13 -7.07
N ASP A 363 2.94 -44.66 -6.30
CA ASP A 363 4.31 -44.15 -6.28
C ASP A 363 5.12 -44.61 -7.49
N ASN A 364 4.65 -45.65 -8.20
CA ASN A 364 5.27 -46.22 -9.40
C ASN A 364 6.75 -46.60 -9.21
N ASN A 365 7.15 -46.92 -7.98
CA ASN A 365 8.51 -47.28 -7.61
C ASN A 365 8.50 -48.40 -6.56
N ALA A 366 8.61 -49.65 -7.00
CA ALA A 366 8.58 -50.81 -6.10
C ALA A 366 9.82 -50.83 -5.17
N PRO A 367 9.72 -51.38 -3.95
CA PRO A 367 10.82 -51.36 -2.99
C PRO A 367 12.04 -52.15 -3.49
N HIS A 368 13.23 -51.55 -3.42
CA HIS A 368 14.49 -52.21 -3.77
C HIS A 368 15.66 -51.57 -3.03
N LYS A 369 16.74 -52.32 -2.82
CA LYS A 369 17.95 -51.80 -2.14
C LYS A 369 18.80 -51.00 -3.11
N VAL A 370 19.21 -49.81 -2.67
CA VAL A 370 20.06 -48.89 -3.42
C VAL A 370 21.19 -48.39 -2.52
N LYS A 371 22.40 -48.30 -3.08
CA LYS A 371 23.54 -47.65 -2.44
C LYS A 371 23.75 -46.29 -3.07
N VAL A 372 23.89 -45.27 -2.23
CA VAL A 372 24.14 -43.88 -2.61
C VAL A 372 25.47 -43.44 -2.00
N ASP A 373 26.36 -42.88 -2.81
CA ASP A 373 27.61 -42.32 -2.32
C ASP A 373 27.35 -40.99 -1.58
N SER A 374 28.39 -40.44 -0.96
CA SER A 374 28.34 -39.16 -0.28
C SER A 374 28.28 -38.00 -1.29
N PHE A 375 27.36 -37.04 -1.12
CA PHE A 375 27.21 -35.86 -1.99
C PHE A 375 26.78 -34.62 -1.20
N ARG A 376 26.70 -33.46 -1.88
CA ARG A 376 26.03 -32.26 -1.36
C ARG A 376 24.82 -31.93 -2.25
N ILE A 377 23.71 -31.52 -1.65
CA ILE A 377 22.50 -31.06 -2.36
C ILE A 377 22.07 -29.69 -1.87
N SER A 378 21.51 -28.85 -2.74
CA SER A 378 21.02 -27.54 -2.35
C SER A 378 19.93 -27.65 -1.28
N ARG A 379 20.05 -26.82 -0.23
CA ARG A 379 19.13 -26.80 0.93
C ARG A 379 17.68 -26.59 0.52
N TYR A 380 17.49 -25.77 -0.50
CA TYR A 380 16.22 -25.38 -1.11
C TYR A 380 16.21 -25.77 -2.58
N GLU A 381 15.03 -25.75 -3.22
CA GLU A 381 14.94 -25.69 -4.67
C GLU A 381 15.67 -24.45 -5.19
N ILE A 382 16.18 -24.53 -6.42
CA ILE A 382 16.79 -23.36 -7.06
C ILE A 382 15.72 -22.30 -7.26
N THR A 383 15.96 -21.10 -6.75
CA THR A 383 14.99 -20.00 -6.78
C THR A 383 14.95 -19.29 -8.14
N ASN A 384 13.87 -18.56 -8.42
CA ASN A 384 13.79 -17.69 -9.61
C ASN A 384 14.95 -16.71 -9.65
N TYR A 385 15.33 -16.14 -8.51
CA TYR A 385 16.46 -15.22 -8.41
C TYR A 385 17.77 -15.86 -8.88
N GLN A 386 18.10 -17.03 -8.33
CA GLN A 386 19.31 -17.77 -8.69
C GLN A 386 19.32 -18.18 -10.17
N PHE A 387 18.18 -18.67 -10.68
CA PHE A 387 18.07 -19.05 -12.08
C PHE A 387 18.19 -17.84 -13.03
N ALA A 388 17.69 -16.67 -12.63
CA ALA A 388 17.84 -15.44 -13.40
C ALA A 388 19.30 -14.98 -13.50
N LEU A 389 20.10 -15.12 -12.44
CA LEU A 389 21.55 -14.83 -12.49
C LEU A 389 22.27 -15.69 -13.54
N PHE A 390 21.91 -16.97 -13.62
CA PHE A 390 22.40 -17.85 -14.68
C PHE A 390 22.03 -17.34 -16.07
N LEU A 391 20.76 -16.97 -16.29
CA LEU A 391 20.29 -16.47 -17.58
C LEU A 391 20.99 -15.17 -17.98
N GLU A 392 21.18 -14.25 -17.03
CA GLU A 392 21.89 -12.99 -17.25
C GLU A 392 23.37 -13.21 -17.62
N SER A 393 23.98 -14.27 -17.09
CA SER A 393 25.37 -14.60 -17.43
C SER A 393 25.53 -15.33 -18.77
N GLN A 394 24.45 -15.75 -19.44
CA GLN A 394 24.55 -16.45 -20.72
C GLN A 394 24.53 -15.46 -21.90
N ASP A 395 25.21 -15.85 -22.97
CA ASP A 395 25.05 -15.21 -24.28
C ASP A 395 23.59 -15.38 -24.78
N PRO A 396 22.86 -14.29 -25.10
CA PRO A 396 21.52 -14.35 -25.66
C PRO A 396 21.39 -15.26 -26.89
N GLU A 397 22.41 -15.30 -27.76
CA GLU A 397 22.41 -16.16 -28.94
C GLU A 397 22.55 -17.64 -28.56
N LYS A 398 23.29 -17.94 -27.49
CA LYS A 398 23.39 -19.31 -26.95
C LYS A 398 22.05 -19.77 -26.37
N ILE A 399 21.33 -18.90 -25.67
CA ILE A 399 19.97 -19.21 -25.17
C ILE A 399 19.04 -19.51 -26.35
N LYS A 400 19.07 -18.67 -27.39
CA LYS A 400 18.18 -18.78 -28.56
C LYS A 400 18.41 -20.04 -29.39
N ASN A 401 19.66 -20.50 -29.49
CA ASN A 401 20.04 -21.68 -30.28
C ASN A 401 20.05 -23.00 -29.48
N SER A 402 19.76 -22.96 -28.18
CA SER A 402 19.62 -24.15 -27.32
C SER A 402 18.16 -24.64 -27.29
N PRO A 403 17.88 -25.89 -26.89
CA PRO A 403 16.55 -26.27 -26.45
C PRO A 403 16.02 -25.25 -25.43
N PRO A 404 14.71 -24.92 -25.43
CA PRO A 404 14.15 -23.94 -24.52
C PRO A 404 14.57 -24.26 -23.08
N MET A 405 15.24 -23.32 -22.40
CA MET A 405 15.68 -23.53 -21.01
C MET A 405 14.53 -23.33 -20.02
N TYR A 406 13.62 -22.42 -20.34
CA TYR A 406 12.44 -22.14 -19.52
C TYR A 406 11.32 -21.56 -20.40
N TYR A 407 10.13 -21.46 -19.82
CA TYR A 407 9.01 -20.75 -20.43
C TYR A 407 8.59 -19.54 -19.57
N PRO A 408 8.31 -18.38 -20.18
CA PRO A 408 7.86 -17.21 -19.44
C PRO A 408 6.57 -17.47 -18.66
N CYS A 409 6.48 -16.98 -17.42
CA CYS A 409 5.28 -17.14 -16.59
C CYS A 409 5.13 -16.04 -15.52
N ASN A 410 3.93 -15.93 -14.95
CA ASN A 410 3.56 -14.85 -14.02
C ASN A 410 4.05 -15.06 -12.58
N TRP A 411 4.61 -16.22 -12.26
CA TRP A 411 5.14 -16.55 -10.92
C TRP A 411 6.61 -17.00 -10.93
N GLY A 412 7.26 -16.90 -12.09
CA GLY A 412 8.62 -17.39 -12.30
C GLY A 412 9.47 -16.36 -13.01
N ILE A 413 10.01 -16.73 -14.16
CA ILE A 413 10.83 -15.85 -15.00
C ILE A 413 9.98 -15.22 -16.09
N LEU A 414 10.13 -13.90 -16.28
CA LEU A 414 9.58 -13.14 -17.39
C LEU A 414 10.70 -12.27 -17.99
N ASN A 415 10.97 -12.46 -19.29
CA ASN A 415 12.04 -11.74 -20.01
C ASN A 415 13.42 -11.85 -19.32
N GLY A 416 13.78 -13.06 -18.86
CA GLY A 416 15.06 -13.34 -18.20
C GLY A 416 15.18 -12.83 -16.76
N LYS A 417 14.14 -12.20 -16.21
CA LYS A 417 14.12 -11.69 -14.83
C LYS A 417 13.03 -12.35 -14.00
N PRO A 418 13.20 -12.48 -12.67
CA PRO A 418 12.11 -12.93 -11.81
C PRO A 418 10.94 -11.94 -11.86
N VAL A 419 9.71 -12.44 -11.79
CA VAL A 419 8.55 -11.57 -11.55
C VAL A 419 8.69 -10.93 -10.16
N PRO A 420 8.46 -9.60 -10.02
CA PRO A 420 8.56 -8.93 -8.72
C PRO A 420 7.70 -9.60 -7.65
N GLY A 421 8.29 -9.90 -6.49
CA GLY A 421 7.66 -10.63 -5.39
C GLY A 421 7.84 -12.16 -5.45
N TYR A 422 8.31 -12.69 -6.58
CA TYR A 422 8.55 -14.12 -6.81
C TYR A 422 10.04 -14.52 -6.84
N GLU A 423 10.96 -13.61 -6.52
CA GLU A 423 12.41 -13.85 -6.49
C GLU A 423 12.77 -15.06 -5.60
N ALA A 424 12.07 -15.16 -4.48
CA ALA A 424 12.17 -16.16 -3.42
C ALA A 424 11.51 -17.52 -3.70
N HIS A 425 10.72 -17.60 -4.76
CA HIS A 425 9.96 -18.81 -5.09
C HIS A 425 10.85 -19.74 -5.92
N PRO A 426 10.56 -21.06 -5.93
CA PRO A 426 11.29 -21.99 -6.80
C PRO A 426 11.19 -21.53 -8.25
N ALA A 427 12.28 -21.76 -9.00
CA ALA A 427 12.27 -21.60 -10.43
C ALA A 427 11.29 -22.59 -11.04
N ILE A 428 10.27 -22.08 -11.71
CA ILE A 428 9.20 -22.88 -12.32
C ILE A 428 9.17 -22.70 -13.83
N TYR A 429 8.44 -23.57 -14.54
CA TYR A 429 8.47 -23.63 -16.00
C TYR A 429 9.89 -23.86 -16.56
N VAL A 430 10.79 -24.43 -15.77
CA VAL A 430 12.15 -24.76 -16.18
C VAL A 430 12.12 -26.13 -16.86
N THR A 431 12.71 -26.22 -18.05
CA THR A 431 12.86 -27.50 -18.73
C THR A 431 14.01 -28.28 -18.13
N TRP A 432 14.06 -29.59 -18.39
CA TRP A 432 15.20 -30.40 -17.95
C TRP A 432 16.52 -29.88 -18.51
N TYR A 433 16.52 -29.42 -19.76
CA TYR A 433 17.70 -28.81 -20.40
C TYR A 433 18.15 -27.53 -19.70
N GLY A 434 17.21 -26.66 -19.30
CA GLY A 434 17.51 -25.46 -18.55
C GLY A 434 18.06 -25.77 -17.16
N ALA A 435 17.46 -26.74 -16.47
CA ALA A 435 17.91 -27.21 -15.17
C ALA A 435 19.34 -27.80 -15.23
N GLN A 436 19.63 -28.63 -16.24
CA GLN A 436 20.98 -29.13 -16.49
C GLN A 436 21.99 -28.04 -16.82
N ALA A 437 21.62 -27.09 -17.69
CA ALA A 437 22.48 -25.99 -18.07
C ALA A 437 22.84 -25.11 -16.87
N TYR A 438 21.86 -24.81 -16.02
CA TYR A 438 22.09 -24.15 -14.74
C TYR A 438 23.05 -24.95 -13.86
N CYS A 439 22.77 -26.23 -13.63
CA CYS A 439 23.59 -27.03 -12.73
C CYS A 439 25.04 -27.10 -13.21
N LYS A 440 25.26 -27.26 -14.52
CA LYS A 440 26.60 -27.22 -15.13
C LYS A 440 27.29 -25.87 -14.92
N TRP A 441 26.56 -24.76 -15.13
CA TRP A 441 27.08 -23.42 -14.88
C TRP A 441 27.46 -23.20 -13.41
N ALA A 442 26.64 -23.69 -12.48
CA ALA A 442 26.89 -23.62 -11.04
C ALA A 442 27.95 -24.62 -10.52
N GLY A 443 28.60 -25.38 -11.42
CA GLY A 443 29.66 -26.34 -11.08
C GLY A 443 29.16 -27.64 -10.45
N GLY A 444 27.97 -28.10 -10.82
CA GLY A 444 27.37 -29.34 -10.35
C GLY A 444 26.52 -30.04 -11.40
N ARG A 445 25.52 -30.81 -10.94
CA ARG A 445 24.60 -31.59 -11.76
C ARG A 445 23.22 -31.68 -11.11
N LEU A 446 22.25 -32.21 -11.84
CA LEU A 446 20.99 -32.65 -11.24
C LEU A 446 21.23 -33.86 -10.30
N PRO A 447 20.39 -34.02 -9.26
CA PRO A 447 20.39 -35.23 -8.45
C PRO A 447 19.99 -36.43 -9.29
N SER A 448 20.50 -37.62 -8.96
CA SER A 448 19.86 -38.85 -9.38
C SER A 448 18.58 -39.08 -8.56
N GLU A 449 17.66 -39.90 -9.05
CA GLU A 449 16.44 -40.26 -8.29
C GLU A 449 16.77 -40.92 -6.95
N GLU A 450 17.83 -41.73 -6.94
CA GLU A 450 18.34 -42.41 -5.77
C GLU A 450 18.85 -41.42 -4.72
N GLU A 451 19.67 -40.46 -5.15
CA GLU A 451 20.18 -39.38 -4.31
C GLU A 451 19.04 -38.50 -3.78
N TRP A 452 18.10 -38.14 -4.66
CA TRP A 452 16.97 -37.30 -4.32
C TRP A 452 16.10 -37.97 -3.26
N GLU A 453 15.70 -39.23 -3.47
CA GLU A 453 14.83 -39.93 -2.52
C GLU A 453 15.55 -40.19 -1.19
N PHE A 454 16.83 -40.55 -1.24
CA PHE A 454 17.63 -40.75 -0.05
C PHE A 454 17.71 -39.46 0.79
N ALA A 455 18.00 -38.33 0.15
CA ALA A 455 18.01 -37.01 0.78
C ALA A 455 16.63 -36.60 1.29
N ALA A 456 15.57 -36.80 0.50
CA ALA A 456 14.20 -36.47 0.85
C ALA A 456 13.71 -37.23 2.09
N ARG A 457 14.17 -38.47 2.27
CA ARG A 457 13.85 -39.32 3.43
C ARG A 457 14.81 -39.12 4.61
N GLY A 458 15.52 -37.99 4.68
CA GLY A 458 16.40 -37.62 5.79
C GLY A 458 17.77 -38.31 5.79
N GLY A 459 18.19 -38.92 4.68
CA GLY A 459 19.48 -39.61 4.55
C GLY A 459 19.66 -40.69 5.61
N VAL A 460 20.86 -40.81 6.19
CA VAL A 460 21.15 -41.78 7.26
C VAL A 460 20.43 -41.49 8.59
N TYR A 461 19.91 -40.28 8.78
CA TYR A 461 19.27 -39.85 10.03
C TYR A 461 17.74 -39.98 10.00
N GLY A 462 17.14 -40.07 8.82
CA GLY A 462 15.70 -40.03 8.67
C GLY A 462 14.99 -41.31 9.08
N ASN A 463 13.80 -41.14 9.65
CA ASN A 463 12.94 -42.24 10.06
C ASN A 463 12.18 -42.84 8.85
N ARG A 464 12.40 -44.13 8.58
CA ARG A 464 11.81 -44.82 7.41
C ARG A 464 10.30 -45.03 7.48
N ASN A 465 9.70 -44.83 8.66
CA ASN A 465 8.25 -44.90 8.85
C ASN A 465 7.54 -43.59 8.47
N HIS A 466 8.29 -42.49 8.22
CA HIS A 466 7.69 -41.25 7.76
C HIS A 466 7.13 -41.41 6.35
N LEU A 467 5.88 -40.93 6.16
CA LEU A 467 5.21 -40.94 4.86
C LEU A 467 5.70 -39.80 3.95
N TYR A 468 6.10 -38.69 4.57
CA TYR A 468 6.66 -37.49 3.93
C TYR A 468 8.07 -37.23 4.43
N SER A 469 8.69 -36.14 3.97
CA SER A 469 10.12 -35.89 4.19
C SER A 469 10.58 -35.94 5.66
N VAL A 470 9.73 -35.58 6.63
CA VAL A 470 10.07 -35.57 8.08
C VAL A 470 8.89 -35.90 8.99
N GLY A 471 7.87 -36.60 8.46
CA GLY A 471 6.73 -36.99 9.28
C GLY A 471 5.57 -37.58 8.50
N MET A 472 4.42 -37.64 9.20
CA MET A 472 3.19 -38.21 8.66
C MET A 472 2.21 -37.15 8.12
N GLU A 473 2.34 -35.89 8.55
CA GLU A 473 1.37 -34.83 8.29
C GLU A 473 1.89 -33.77 7.30
N LEU A 474 1.46 -33.85 6.05
CA LEU A 474 1.93 -32.98 4.97
C LEU A 474 1.67 -31.48 5.22
N ASP A 475 0.61 -31.11 5.94
CA ASP A 475 0.20 -29.70 6.12
C ASP A 475 1.29 -28.82 6.75
N SER A 476 2.18 -29.41 7.54
CA SER A 476 3.29 -28.70 8.20
C SER A 476 4.65 -28.87 7.51
N LEU A 477 4.70 -29.70 6.46
CA LEU A 477 5.94 -30.16 5.82
C LEU A 477 6.03 -29.74 4.35
N GLY A 478 4.89 -29.47 3.71
CA GLY A 478 4.81 -29.31 2.28
C GLY A 478 3.67 -28.45 1.80
N TRP A 479 3.91 -27.72 0.71
CA TRP A 479 2.88 -26.98 -0.02
C TRP A 479 2.23 -27.89 -1.07
N TYR A 480 0.94 -28.14 -0.94
CA TYR A 480 0.18 -29.02 -1.85
C TYR A 480 -1.22 -28.45 -2.07
N SER A 481 -2.06 -29.12 -2.86
CA SER A 481 -3.38 -28.59 -3.26
C SER A 481 -4.28 -28.18 -2.08
N GLY A 482 -4.12 -28.79 -0.91
CA GLY A 482 -4.93 -28.53 0.28
C GLY A 482 -4.54 -27.28 1.08
N ASN A 483 -3.30 -26.78 0.96
CA ASN A 483 -2.82 -25.63 1.75
C ASN A 483 -2.12 -24.53 0.93
N SER A 484 -1.84 -24.75 -0.36
CA SER A 484 -1.06 -23.81 -1.17
C SER A 484 -1.84 -22.59 -1.65
N GLY A 485 -3.18 -22.65 -1.65
CA GLY A 485 -4.00 -21.63 -2.30
C GLY A 485 -3.80 -21.56 -3.82
N GLY A 486 -3.34 -22.65 -4.45
CA GLY A 486 -3.22 -22.80 -5.89
C GLY A 486 -1.99 -22.13 -6.53
N LYS A 487 -0.98 -21.78 -5.73
CA LYS A 487 0.23 -21.06 -6.19
C LYS A 487 1.51 -21.63 -5.55
N PRO A 488 2.69 -21.45 -6.17
CA PRO A 488 3.96 -21.76 -5.53
C PRO A 488 4.16 -20.89 -4.29
N HIS A 489 4.99 -21.37 -3.37
CA HIS A 489 5.38 -20.63 -2.16
C HIS A 489 6.88 -20.39 -2.14
N ARG A 490 7.30 -19.46 -1.27
CA ARG A 490 8.71 -19.22 -1.03
C ARG A 490 9.34 -20.47 -0.43
N VAL A 491 10.55 -20.76 -0.90
CA VAL A 491 11.33 -21.87 -0.38
C VAL A 491 11.61 -21.67 1.11
N GLY A 492 11.67 -22.75 1.87
CA GLY A 492 12.08 -22.72 3.27
C GLY A 492 11.05 -22.24 4.29
N THR A 493 9.77 -22.18 3.91
CA THR A 493 8.70 -21.63 4.77
C THR A 493 8.03 -22.67 5.68
N LEU A 494 8.22 -23.96 5.41
CA LEU A 494 7.72 -25.07 6.23
C LEU A 494 8.88 -25.86 6.87
N LYS A 495 8.59 -26.94 7.60
CA LYS A 495 9.61 -27.66 8.37
C LYS A 495 10.61 -28.40 7.46
N PRO A 496 11.92 -28.29 7.73
CA PRO A 496 12.92 -29.10 7.04
C PRO A 496 12.95 -30.54 7.56
N ASN A 497 13.61 -31.42 6.82
CA ASN A 497 13.90 -32.77 7.27
C ASN A 497 15.13 -32.87 8.18
N GLU A 498 15.49 -34.09 8.59
CA GLU A 498 16.57 -34.37 9.52
C GLU A 498 17.95 -33.91 9.01
N LEU A 499 18.10 -33.67 7.70
CA LEU A 499 19.31 -33.11 7.10
C LEU A 499 19.29 -31.57 7.01
N GLY A 500 18.16 -30.93 7.34
CA GLY A 500 17.94 -29.52 7.12
C GLY A 500 17.50 -29.17 5.69
N LEU A 501 17.02 -30.14 4.91
CA LEU A 501 16.47 -29.90 3.57
C LEU A 501 15.00 -29.52 3.67
N TYR A 502 14.62 -28.45 2.98
CA TYR A 502 13.26 -27.94 2.95
C TYR A 502 12.53 -28.39 1.69
N ASP A 503 11.19 -28.37 1.72
CA ASP A 503 10.33 -28.51 0.53
C ASP A 503 10.53 -29.82 -0.27
N MET A 504 11.05 -30.88 0.36
CA MET A 504 11.22 -32.20 -0.27
C MET A 504 9.89 -32.98 -0.41
N SER A 505 8.75 -32.34 -0.14
CA SER A 505 7.40 -32.90 -0.27
C SER A 505 6.45 -31.77 -0.62
N GLY A 506 6.06 -31.64 -1.88
CA GLY A 506 5.25 -30.53 -2.40
C GLY A 506 6.09 -29.37 -2.93
N ASN A 507 5.47 -28.19 -2.99
CA ASN A 507 5.95 -27.00 -3.69
C ASN A 507 6.14 -27.27 -5.19
N VAL A 508 7.26 -27.83 -5.65
CA VAL A 508 7.48 -28.11 -7.07
C VAL A 508 8.02 -29.50 -7.34
N TRP A 509 7.74 -30.00 -8.54
CA TRP A 509 8.38 -31.20 -9.04
C TRP A 509 9.84 -30.89 -9.27
N GLU A 510 10.73 -31.78 -8.87
CA GLU A 510 12.16 -31.56 -9.00
C GLU A 510 12.77 -32.50 -10.04
N TRP A 511 13.38 -31.93 -11.08
CA TRP A 511 14.08 -32.69 -12.11
C TRP A 511 15.23 -33.53 -11.54
N CYS A 512 15.28 -34.79 -11.94
CA CYS A 512 16.41 -35.69 -11.70
C CYS A 512 17.20 -35.96 -13.00
N SER A 513 18.36 -36.60 -12.89
CA SER A 513 19.20 -36.97 -14.05
C SER A 513 18.72 -38.24 -14.77
N ASN A 514 17.90 -39.07 -14.14
CA ASN A 514 17.50 -40.38 -14.66
C ASN A 514 16.57 -40.22 -15.87
N THR A 515 16.89 -40.90 -16.97
CA THR A 515 16.10 -40.89 -18.20
C THR A 515 15.58 -42.30 -18.54
N GLN A 516 14.47 -42.34 -19.26
CA GLN A 516 13.85 -43.56 -19.77
C GLN A 516 13.39 -43.35 -21.22
N ILE A 517 13.63 -44.32 -22.09
CA ILE A 517 13.06 -44.34 -23.44
C ILE A 517 11.78 -45.17 -23.42
N LYS A 518 10.67 -44.57 -23.88
CA LYS A 518 9.39 -45.25 -24.07
C LYS A 518 8.78 -44.82 -25.41
N ASP A 519 8.39 -45.79 -26.22
CA ASP A 519 7.80 -45.57 -27.56
C ASP A 519 8.66 -44.65 -28.45
N GLY A 520 9.99 -44.84 -28.39
CA GLY A 520 10.97 -44.04 -29.15
C GLY A 520 11.15 -42.60 -28.65
N LYS A 521 10.56 -42.23 -27.50
CA LYS A 521 10.69 -40.90 -26.90
C LYS A 521 11.39 -40.97 -25.56
N GLU A 522 12.21 -39.95 -25.28
CA GLU A 522 12.89 -39.78 -24.01
C GLU A 522 11.99 -39.08 -22.99
N TYR A 523 11.96 -39.63 -21.78
CA TYR A 523 11.32 -39.07 -20.61
C TYR A 523 12.33 -38.99 -19.48
N VAL A 524 12.13 -38.05 -18.57
CA VAL A 524 13.04 -37.78 -17.45
C VAL A 524 12.25 -37.79 -16.15
N ALA A 525 12.86 -38.34 -15.11
CA ALA A 525 12.27 -38.42 -13.80
C ALA A 525 12.10 -37.04 -13.13
N VAL A 526 10.96 -36.90 -12.44
CA VAL A 526 10.68 -35.82 -11.48
C VAL A 526 10.20 -36.40 -10.16
N ARG A 527 10.54 -35.72 -9.06
CA ARG A 527 10.26 -36.16 -7.68
C ARG A 527 9.66 -35.04 -6.80
N GLY A 528 8.98 -35.42 -5.72
CA GLY A 528 8.55 -34.50 -4.65
C GLY A 528 7.10 -34.02 -4.69
N GLY A 529 6.42 -34.02 -5.84
CA GLY A 529 5.07 -33.48 -5.97
C GLY A 529 5.05 -31.95 -5.96
N THR A 530 3.86 -31.33 -6.07
CA THR A 530 3.75 -29.87 -6.25
C THR A 530 2.66 -29.24 -5.41
N TRP A 531 2.66 -27.91 -5.36
CA TRP A 531 1.61 -27.08 -4.76
C TRP A 531 0.21 -27.37 -5.33
N PHE A 532 0.12 -28.00 -6.50
CA PHE A 532 -1.13 -28.34 -7.18
C PHE A 532 -1.54 -29.81 -7.01
N ASN A 533 -0.64 -30.66 -6.52
CA ASN A 533 -0.95 -32.09 -6.39
C ASN A 533 -1.59 -32.42 -5.04
N GLU A 534 -2.30 -33.55 -5.01
CA GLU A 534 -2.84 -34.12 -3.79
C GLU A 534 -1.76 -34.78 -2.93
N ARG A 535 -2.13 -35.09 -1.69
CA ARG A 535 -1.26 -35.66 -0.65
C ARG A 535 -0.46 -36.89 -1.09
N ALA A 536 -1.05 -37.78 -1.87
CA ALA A 536 -0.39 -39.03 -2.28
C ALA A 536 0.82 -38.81 -3.20
N ILE A 537 0.77 -37.75 -4.02
CA ILE A 537 1.79 -37.44 -5.01
C ILE A 537 3.00 -36.73 -4.38
N CYS A 538 2.83 -36.15 -3.19
CA CYS A 538 3.89 -35.44 -2.48
C CYS A 538 4.77 -36.36 -1.62
N ARG A 539 4.60 -37.69 -1.71
CA ARG A 539 5.45 -38.66 -1.01
C ARG A 539 6.84 -38.71 -1.67
N PRO A 540 7.94 -38.76 -0.89
CA PRO A 540 9.30 -38.87 -1.44
C PRO A 540 9.52 -40.05 -2.39
N THR A 541 8.76 -41.13 -2.20
CA THR A 541 8.80 -42.37 -2.98
C THR A 541 8.09 -42.27 -4.33
N CYS A 542 7.21 -41.28 -4.50
CA CYS A 542 6.47 -41.08 -5.74
C CYS A 542 7.38 -40.53 -6.84
N ARG A 543 7.29 -41.13 -8.03
CA ARG A 543 8.02 -40.68 -9.22
C ARG A 543 7.14 -40.60 -10.45
N TYR A 544 7.44 -39.63 -11.30
CA TYR A 544 6.89 -39.54 -12.65
C TYR A 544 8.01 -39.36 -13.66
N TYR A 545 7.77 -39.85 -14.87
CA TYR A 545 8.62 -39.60 -16.03
C TYR A 545 7.85 -38.71 -17.00
N ILE A 546 8.40 -37.53 -17.29
CA ILE A 546 7.77 -36.53 -18.16
C ILE A 546 8.74 -36.07 -19.25
N PHE A 547 8.22 -35.43 -20.29
CA PHE A 547 9.06 -34.96 -21.39
C PHE A 547 10.10 -33.93 -20.92
N PRO A 548 11.37 -34.03 -21.34
CA PRO A 548 12.43 -33.10 -20.92
C PRO A 548 12.15 -31.64 -21.32
N ASN A 549 11.39 -31.43 -22.40
CA ASN A 549 10.98 -30.12 -22.88
C ASN A 549 9.58 -29.68 -22.37
N SER A 550 9.07 -30.32 -21.30
CA SER A 550 7.70 -30.08 -20.85
C SER A 550 7.47 -28.62 -20.42
N LYS A 551 6.29 -28.11 -20.76
CA LYS A 551 5.77 -26.79 -20.36
C LYS A 551 4.97 -26.86 -19.05
N HIS A 552 5.19 -27.88 -18.22
CA HIS A 552 4.50 -27.96 -16.94
C HIS A 552 4.90 -26.79 -16.05
N PHE A 553 3.86 -26.16 -15.51
CA PHE A 553 3.99 -24.90 -14.80
C PHE A 553 4.64 -25.05 -13.42
N ASN A 554 4.83 -26.28 -12.96
CA ASN A 554 5.18 -26.65 -11.60
C ASN A 554 6.46 -27.48 -11.51
N ASN A 555 7.30 -27.45 -12.56
CA ASN A 555 8.61 -28.10 -12.56
C ASN A 555 9.73 -27.12 -12.19
N GLY A 556 10.46 -27.45 -11.15
CA GLY A 556 11.73 -26.86 -10.72
C GLY A 556 12.81 -27.94 -10.57
N PHE A 557 13.82 -27.67 -9.75
CA PHE A 557 14.96 -28.57 -9.56
C PHE A 557 15.87 -28.16 -8.39
N ARG A 558 16.81 -29.05 -8.04
CA ARG A 558 17.90 -28.82 -7.09
C ARG A 558 19.26 -29.05 -7.73
N LEU A 559 20.28 -28.48 -7.11
CA LEU A 559 21.68 -28.67 -7.47
C LEU A 559 22.32 -29.74 -6.60
N VAL A 560 23.11 -30.62 -7.21
CA VAL A 560 24.00 -31.56 -6.51
C VAL A 560 25.46 -31.28 -6.89
N LYS A 561 26.35 -31.38 -5.91
CA LYS A 561 27.81 -31.32 -6.06
C LYS A 561 28.47 -32.52 -5.35
N GLY A 562 29.69 -32.85 -5.76
CA GLY A 562 30.52 -33.83 -5.03
C GLY A 562 30.85 -33.37 -3.60
N LEU A 563 31.16 -34.32 -2.72
CA LEU A 563 31.58 -34.05 -1.34
C LEU A 563 33.08 -33.66 -1.25
#